data_AF-A0A6M3IXT3-F1
#
_entry.id   AF-A0A6M3IXT3-F1
#
_cell.length_a   1.000
_cell.length_b   1.000
_cell.length_c   1.000
_cell.angle_alpha   90.00
_cell.angle_beta   90.00
_cell.angle_gamma   90.00
#
_symmetry.space_group_name_H-M   'P 1'
#
loop_
_entity.id
_entity.type
_entity.pdbx_description
1 polymer ?
#
loop_
_entity_poly.entity_id
_entity_poly.type
_entity_poly.pdbx_seq_one_letter_code
_entity_poly.pdbx_strand_id
1 'polypeptide(L)'
;MDINQFINYAIKQIDEEGIYPTPGVIVRANGKTELLANAMDGNGVVRNALKKCREPGVIEQIATFDCFCKEDQGTTLDSCLCIIHAKLDEPAKLGILEYSWNNGNPITKLINWENKFWNESNKGLLDKFTKLMNEDRYKNQSH
;
A
#
# COMPACT_ATOMS: atom_id res chain seq x y z
N MET A 1 1.74 3.94 -13.85
CA MET A 1 0.54 3.12 -13.59
C MET A 1 -0.26 3.85 -12.53
N ASP A 2 -1.55 4.09 -12.76
CA ASP A 2 -2.41 4.74 -11.74
C ASP A 2 -2.88 3.73 -10.67
N ILE A 3 -3.48 4.24 -9.58
CA ILE A 3 -3.94 3.43 -8.45
C ILE A 3 -5.03 2.43 -8.84
N ASN A 4 -5.92 2.74 -9.79
CA ASN A 4 -6.99 1.83 -10.21
C ASN A 4 -6.42 0.68 -11.06
N GLN A 5 -5.46 0.99 -11.94
CA GLN A 5 -4.72 -0.02 -12.69
C GLN A 5 -3.98 -0.96 -11.72
N PHE A 6 -3.35 -0.41 -10.68
CA PHE A 6 -2.70 -1.21 -9.65
C PHE A 6 -3.69 -2.11 -8.90
N ILE A 7 -4.83 -1.59 -8.45
CA ILE A 7 -5.84 -2.38 -7.74
C ILE A 7 -6.33 -3.55 -8.60
N ASN A 8 -6.61 -3.32 -9.88
CA ASN A 8 -6.99 -4.38 -10.80
C ASN A 8 -5.89 -5.43 -10.98
N TYR A 9 -4.62 -5.01 -10.99
CA TYR A 9 -3.49 -5.92 -11.00
C TYR A 9 -3.42 -6.74 -9.70
N ALA A 10 -3.56 -6.11 -8.53
CA ALA A 10 -3.53 -6.78 -7.24
C ALA A 10 -4.68 -7.80 -7.10
N ILE A 11 -5.89 -7.46 -7.52
CA ILE A 11 -7.05 -8.38 -7.53
C ILE A 11 -6.75 -9.64 -8.33
N LYS A 12 -6.08 -9.52 -9.49
CA LYS A 12 -5.69 -10.66 -10.32
C LYS A 12 -4.59 -11.53 -9.70
N GLN A 13 -3.90 -11.06 -8.67
CA GLN A 13 -2.84 -11.79 -7.98
C GLN A 13 -3.32 -12.50 -6.71
N ILE A 14 -4.58 -12.30 -6.32
CA ILE A 14 -5.17 -13.02 -5.18
C ILE A 14 -5.45 -14.46 -5.63
N ASP A 15 -4.81 -15.42 -4.98
CA ASP A 15 -4.94 -16.86 -5.19
C ASP A 15 -5.50 -17.57 -3.95
N GLU A 16 -5.39 -18.91 -3.92
CA GLU A 16 -5.96 -19.75 -2.85
C GLU A 16 -5.34 -19.51 -1.47
N GLU A 17 -4.09 -19.05 -1.42
CA GLU A 17 -3.33 -18.84 -0.19
C GLU A 17 -3.28 -17.37 0.23
N GLY A 18 -3.88 -16.47 -0.57
CA GLY A 18 -3.89 -15.04 -0.33
C GLY A 18 -3.26 -14.28 -1.48
N ILE A 19 -2.42 -13.29 -1.16
CA ILE A 19 -1.64 -12.57 -2.18
C ILE A 19 -0.17 -12.54 -1.76
N TYR A 20 0.59 -13.56 -2.17
CA TYR A 20 2.02 -13.64 -1.89
C TYR A 20 2.82 -14.06 -3.13
N PRO A 21 3.92 -13.36 -3.46
CA PRO A 21 4.42 -12.13 -2.85
C PRO A 21 3.51 -10.92 -3.11
N THR A 22 3.45 -9.99 -2.16
CA THR A 22 2.53 -8.85 -2.27
C THR A 22 3.06 -7.81 -3.27
N PRO A 23 2.22 -7.30 -4.19
CA PRO A 23 2.68 -6.39 -5.22
C PRO A 23 2.94 -4.97 -4.70
N GLY A 24 3.82 -4.24 -5.37
CA GLY A 24 4.05 -2.83 -5.08
C GLY A 24 4.49 -2.06 -6.33
N VAL A 25 4.48 -0.73 -6.21
CA VAL A 25 4.80 0.19 -7.31
C VAL A 25 5.58 1.36 -6.78
N ILE A 26 6.57 1.80 -7.55
CA ILE A 26 7.23 3.09 -7.36
C ILE A 26 7.15 3.86 -8.67
N VAL A 27 6.72 5.11 -8.62
CA VAL A 27 6.75 6.04 -9.75
C VAL A 27 7.79 7.12 -9.45
N ARG A 28 8.64 7.40 -10.43
CA ARG A 28 9.68 8.40 -10.32
C ARG A 28 9.42 9.63 -11.20
N ALA A 29 9.96 10.77 -10.78
CA ALA A 29 9.87 12.06 -11.48
C ALA A 29 10.41 12.02 -12.93
N ASN A 30 11.31 11.08 -13.23
CA ASN A 30 11.84 10.87 -14.59
C ASN A 30 10.90 10.01 -15.48
N GLY A 31 9.68 9.73 -15.02
CA GLY A 31 8.68 8.93 -15.74
C GLY A 31 8.88 7.41 -15.63
N LYS A 32 9.94 6.92 -14.96
CA LYS A 32 10.13 5.48 -14.76
C LYS A 32 9.16 4.96 -13.70
N THR A 33 8.62 3.76 -13.96
CA THR A 33 7.80 3.00 -13.01
C THR A 33 8.52 1.69 -12.69
N GLU A 34 8.64 1.35 -11.42
CA GLU A 34 9.13 0.06 -10.93
C GLU A 34 7.98 -0.74 -10.37
N LEU A 35 7.90 -2.02 -10.74
CA LEU A 35 7.01 -2.99 -10.11
C LEU A 35 7.81 -3.81 -9.10
N LEU A 36 7.22 -4.03 -7.93
CA LEU A 36 7.82 -4.76 -6.83
C LEU A 36 7.00 -6.02 -6.54
N ALA A 37 7.69 -7.09 -6.15
CA ALA A 37 7.12 -8.28 -5.55
C ALA A 37 7.74 -8.43 -4.15
N ASN A 38 6.97 -8.20 -3.10
CA ASN A 38 7.48 -8.23 -1.74
C ASN A 38 7.29 -9.62 -1.13
N ALA A 39 8.36 -10.43 -1.18
CA ALA A 39 8.42 -11.73 -0.53
C ALA A 39 8.87 -11.58 0.94
N MET A 40 8.11 -10.87 1.76
CA MET A 40 8.43 -10.59 3.17
C MET A 40 7.17 -10.39 4.01
N ASP A 41 7.30 -10.49 5.34
CA ASP A 41 6.20 -10.17 6.25
C ASP A 41 5.77 -8.70 6.15
N GLY A 42 4.57 -8.37 6.64
CA GLY A 42 4.02 -7.02 6.55
C GLY A 42 4.91 -5.93 7.17
N ASN A 43 5.62 -6.22 8.26
CA ASN A 43 6.56 -5.27 8.85
C ASN A 43 7.79 -5.06 7.95
N GLY A 44 8.25 -6.12 7.29
CA GLY A 44 9.28 -6.09 6.25
C GLY A 44 8.86 -5.19 5.10
N VAL A 45 7.64 -5.37 4.58
CA VAL A 45 7.09 -4.54 3.51
C VAL A 45 7.09 -3.07 3.94
N VAL A 46 6.56 -2.76 5.12
CA VAL A 46 6.50 -1.38 5.64
C VAL A 46 7.90 -0.78 5.79
N ARG A 47 8.87 -1.50 6.34
CA ARG A 47 10.26 -1.01 6.47
C ARG A 47 10.90 -0.75 5.10
N ASN A 48 10.74 -1.68 4.16
CA ASN A 48 11.23 -1.50 2.80
C ASN A 48 10.56 -0.29 2.15
N ALA A 49 9.24 -0.15 2.32
CA ALA A 49 8.48 0.93 1.76
C ALA A 49 8.92 2.30 2.28
N LEU A 50 9.13 2.45 3.59
CA LEU A 50 9.69 3.67 4.19
C LEU A 50 11.10 3.99 3.68
N LYS A 51 11.93 2.97 3.41
CA LYS A 51 13.26 3.17 2.80
C LYS A 51 13.12 3.71 1.37
N LYS A 52 12.18 3.17 0.59
CA LYS A 52 11.89 3.60 -0.79
C LYS A 52 11.40 5.04 -0.88
N CYS A 53 10.60 5.52 0.06
CA CYS A 53 10.19 6.94 0.11
C CYS A 53 11.36 7.93 0.22
N ARG A 54 12.53 7.49 0.70
CA ARG A 54 13.75 8.30 0.81
C ARG A 54 14.64 8.22 -0.43
N GLU A 55 14.27 7.42 -1.42
CA GLU A 55 15.07 7.31 -2.63
C GLU A 55 14.85 8.55 -3.51
N PRO A 56 15.93 9.12 -4.08
CA PRO A 56 15.81 10.30 -4.92
C PRO A 56 14.82 10.12 -6.07
N GLY A 57 13.99 11.15 -6.25
CA GLY A 57 13.07 11.24 -7.37
C GLY A 57 11.84 10.33 -7.29
N VAL A 58 11.57 9.67 -6.15
CA VAL A 58 10.28 8.99 -5.94
C VAL A 58 9.18 10.04 -5.76
N ILE A 59 8.12 9.95 -6.54
CA ILE A 59 6.97 10.88 -6.49
C ILE A 59 5.67 10.19 -6.07
N GLU A 60 5.61 8.88 -6.20
CA GLU A 60 4.47 8.07 -5.77
C GLU A 60 4.96 6.66 -5.47
N GLN A 61 4.36 6.05 -4.45
CA GLN A 61 4.62 4.70 -4.05
C GLN A 61 3.33 4.04 -3.58
N ILE A 62 3.14 2.80 -4.03
CA ILE A 62 2.08 1.92 -3.56
C ILE A 62 2.76 0.69 -2.97
N ALA A 63 2.56 0.44 -1.68
CA ALA A 63 3.07 -0.74 -1.00
C ALA A 63 1.90 -1.54 -0.44
N THR A 64 1.94 -2.86 -0.61
CA THR A 64 0.87 -3.73 -0.12
C THR A 64 1.38 -4.83 0.76
N PHE A 65 0.59 -5.19 1.77
CA PHE A 65 0.87 -6.32 2.63
C PHE A 65 -0.43 -7.00 3.02
N ASP A 66 -0.36 -8.32 3.11
CA ASP A 66 -1.51 -9.15 3.41
C ASP A 66 -1.75 -9.25 4.93
N CYS A 67 -3.02 -9.28 5.32
CA CYS A 67 -3.47 -9.29 6.70
C CYS A 67 -4.70 -10.19 6.86
N PHE A 68 -4.71 -10.99 7.93
CA PHE A 68 -5.95 -11.60 8.42
C PHE A 68 -6.80 -10.58 9.16
N CYS A 69 -8.09 -10.59 8.88
CA CYS A 69 -9.08 -9.75 9.52
C CYS A 69 -9.62 -10.40 10.79
N LYS A 70 -9.99 -9.56 11.76
CA LYS A 70 -10.68 -9.96 12.99
C LYS A 70 -11.99 -9.17 13.13
N GLU A 71 -12.84 -9.65 14.02
CA GLU A 71 -14.03 -8.90 14.46
C GLU A 71 -13.63 -7.48 14.91
N ASP A 72 -14.53 -6.52 14.71
CA ASP A 72 -14.39 -5.10 15.04
C ASP A 72 -13.33 -4.30 14.27
N GLN A 73 -12.67 -4.87 13.25
CA GLN A 73 -11.71 -4.15 12.41
C GLN A 73 -12.34 -3.39 11.22
N GLY A 74 -13.68 -3.32 11.17
CA GLY A 74 -14.42 -2.69 10.06
C GLY A 74 -14.31 -3.45 8.74
N THR A 75 -14.02 -4.74 8.80
CA THR A 75 -13.96 -5.68 7.68
C THR A 75 -15.02 -6.77 7.86
N THR A 76 -15.41 -7.41 6.76
CA THR A 76 -16.46 -8.41 6.68
C THR A 76 -15.99 -9.74 6.09
N LEU A 77 -14.88 -9.73 5.37
CA LEU A 77 -14.18 -10.94 4.91
C LEU A 77 -13.05 -11.30 5.87
N ASP A 78 -12.51 -12.49 5.71
CA ASP A 78 -11.47 -13.09 6.57
C ASP A 78 -10.07 -12.54 6.31
N SER A 79 -9.83 -11.98 5.12
CA SER A 79 -8.54 -11.43 4.74
C SER A 79 -8.67 -10.04 4.10
N CYS A 80 -7.60 -9.26 4.18
CA CYS A 80 -7.50 -8.01 3.44
C CYS A 80 -6.08 -7.72 2.99
N LEU A 81 -5.98 -7.15 1.79
CA LEU A 81 -4.77 -6.51 1.33
C LEU A 81 -4.77 -5.06 1.82
N CYS A 82 -3.83 -4.76 2.72
CA CYS A 82 -3.57 -3.39 3.16
C CYS A 82 -2.74 -2.67 2.10
N ILE A 83 -3.19 -1.51 1.65
CA ILE A 83 -2.60 -0.75 0.54
C ILE A 83 -2.17 0.62 1.08
N ILE A 84 -0.87 0.81 1.28
CA ILE A 84 -0.31 2.13 1.60
C ILE A 84 -0.08 2.86 0.28
N HIS A 85 -0.75 4.00 0.12
CA HIS A 85 -0.55 4.90 -1.00
C HIS A 85 0.11 6.18 -0.50
N ALA A 86 1.37 6.38 -0.86
CA ALA A 86 2.16 7.54 -0.48
C ALA A 86 2.52 8.32 -1.74
N LYS A 87 2.17 9.61 -1.79
CA LYS A 87 2.38 10.45 -2.97
C LYS A 87 2.95 11.79 -2.55
N LEU A 88 3.84 12.33 -3.37
CA LEU A 88 4.42 13.65 -3.14
C LEU A 88 3.29 14.70 -3.08
N ASP A 89 3.41 15.65 -2.15
CA ASP A 89 2.42 16.73 -1.91
C ASP A 89 1.03 16.26 -1.46
N GLU A 90 0.84 14.99 -1.13
CA GLU A 90 -0.43 14.45 -0.62
C GLU A 90 -0.22 13.70 0.70
N PRO A 91 -1.18 13.75 1.64
CA PRO A 91 -1.17 12.86 2.79
C PRO A 91 -1.20 11.39 2.35
N ALA A 92 -0.34 10.57 2.94
CA ALA A 92 -0.36 9.13 2.71
C ALA A 92 -1.68 8.53 3.23
N LYS A 93 -2.20 7.54 2.50
CA LYS A 93 -3.48 6.88 2.79
C LYS A 93 -3.29 5.39 2.97
N LEU A 94 -4.17 4.78 3.76
CA LEU A 94 -4.28 3.34 3.90
C LEU A 94 -5.62 2.89 3.31
N GLY A 95 -5.58 2.08 2.27
CA GLY A 95 -6.74 1.44 1.68
C GLY A 95 -6.84 -0.01 2.13
N ILE A 96 -8.06 -0.46 2.40
CA ILE A 96 -8.36 -1.85 2.78
C ILE A 96 -9.11 -2.52 1.63
N LEU A 97 -8.45 -3.46 0.95
CA LEU A 97 -9.08 -4.31 -0.06
C LEU A 97 -9.41 -5.66 0.58
N GLU A 98 -10.66 -5.84 0.99
CA GLU A 98 -11.11 -7.11 1.56
C GLU A 98 -11.18 -8.18 0.48
N TYR A 99 -10.75 -9.39 0.83
CA TYR A 99 -10.92 -10.56 -0.03
C TYR A 99 -11.12 -11.84 0.78
N SER A 100 -11.68 -12.87 0.15
CA SER A 100 -11.84 -14.21 0.71
C SER A 100 -11.77 -15.26 -0.40
N TRP A 101 -11.19 -16.42 -0.09
CA TRP A 101 -11.10 -17.55 -1.01
C TRP A 101 -11.98 -18.72 -0.57
N ASN A 102 -13.20 -18.43 -0.11
CA ASN A 102 -14.15 -19.48 0.23
C ASN A 102 -14.90 -19.95 -1.03
N ASN A 103 -14.70 -21.22 -1.42
CA ASN A 103 -15.39 -21.95 -2.51
C ASN A 103 -14.86 -21.78 -3.95
N GLY A 104 -13.55 -21.65 -4.15
CA GLY A 104 -12.94 -21.81 -5.49
C GLY A 104 -12.94 -20.58 -6.39
N ASN A 105 -13.50 -19.45 -5.94
CA ASN A 105 -13.41 -18.16 -6.62
C ASN A 105 -13.13 -17.06 -5.60
N PRO A 106 -12.09 -16.23 -5.79
CA PRO A 106 -11.82 -15.12 -4.90
C PRO A 106 -12.97 -14.11 -4.95
N ILE A 107 -13.52 -13.78 -3.79
CA ILE A 107 -14.45 -12.67 -3.62
C ILE A 107 -13.62 -11.48 -3.18
N THR A 108 -13.71 -10.36 -3.90
CA THR A 108 -13.05 -9.10 -3.53
C THR A 108 -14.10 -8.00 -3.37
N LYS A 109 -13.91 -7.10 -2.39
CA LYS A 109 -14.73 -5.88 -2.27
C LYS A 109 -14.05 -4.69 -2.93
N LEU A 110 -14.77 -3.58 -3.04
CA LEU A 110 -14.16 -2.30 -3.37
C LEU A 110 -13.23 -1.87 -2.23
N ILE A 111 -12.13 -1.22 -2.61
CA ILE A 111 -11.18 -0.66 -1.64
C ILE A 111 -11.87 0.36 -0.73
N ASN A 112 -11.68 0.19 0.58
CA ASN A 112 -12.15 1.13 1.59
C ASN A 112 -10.98 1.99 2.08
N TRP A 113 -10.91 3.23 1.60
CA TRP A 113 -9.92 4.24 2.04
C TRP A 113 -10.27 4.89 3.38
N GLU A 114 -11.52 4.78 3.81
CA GLU A 114 -12.08 5.47 4.98
C GLU A 114 -12.28 4.51 6.16
N ASN A 115 -11.64 3.33 6.15
CA ASN A 115 -11.77 2.40 7.25
C ASN A 115 -11.15 3.00 8.53
N LYS A 116 -12.02 3.36 9.48
CA LYS A 116 -11.66 4.07 10.72
C LYS A 116 -10.65 3.30 11.56
N PHE A 117 -10.88 2.01 11.81
CA PHE A 117 -10.01 1.19 12.67
C PHE A 117 -8.57 1.19 12.14
N TRP A 118 -8.41 0.88 10.84
CA TRP A 118 -7.09 0.78 10.23
C TRP A 118 -6.40 2.14 10.10
N ASN A 119 -7.13 3.20 9.73
CA ASN A 119 -6.57 4.55 9.63
C ASN A 119 -6.13 5.09 11.01
N GLU A 120 -6.92 4.91 12.06
CA GLU A 120 -6.56 5.35 13.41
C GLU A 120 -5.38 4.55 13.95
N SER A 121 -5.40 3.22 13.81
CA SER A 121 -4.33 2.33 14.28
C SER A 121 -2.99 2.60 13.58
N ASN A 122 -3.01 3.12 12.34
CA ASN A 122 -1.82 3.35 11.54
C ASN A 122 -1.50 4.84 11.31
N LYS A 123 -2.16 5.76 12.02
CA LYS A 123 -1.98 7.21 11.82
C LYS A 123 -0.52 7.64 11.88
N GLY A 124 0.21 7.24 12.92
CA GLY A 124 1.63 7.58 13.07
C GLY A 124 2.52 7.01 11.95
N LEU A 125 2.12 5.88 11.35
CA LEU A 125 2.80 5.33 10.18
C LEU A 125 2.53 6.18 8.93
N LEU A 126 1.28 6.55 8.69
CA LEU A 126 0.87 7.40 7.56
C LEU A 126 1.52 8.79 7.63
N ASP A 127 1.59 9.39 8.81
CA ASP A 127 2.29 10.66 9.05
C ASP A 127 3.77 10.52 8.68
N LYS A 128 4.41 9.39 9.01
CA LYS A 128 5.80 9.11 8.67
C LYS A 128 6.01 8.97 7.16
N PHE A 129 5.13 8.25 6.45
CA PHE A 129 5.17 8.17 4.99
C PHE A 129 5.04 9.55 4.35
N THR A 130 4.04 10.32 4.78
CA THR A 130 3.79 11.69 4.31
C THR A 130 5.03 12.55 4.50
N LYS A 131 5.63 12.52 5.69
CA LYS A 131 6.84 13.28 5.99
C LYS A 131 7.99 12.90 5.07
N LEU A 132 8.28 11.60 4.94
CA LEU A 132 9.42 11.12 4.14
C LEU A 132 9.27 11.46 2.65
N MET A 133 8.08 11.33 2.09
CA MET A 133 7.82 11.70 0.69
C MET A 133 8.10 13.19 0.42
N ASN A 134 8.00 14.05 1.43
CA ASN A 134 8.18 15.51 1.29
C ASN A 134 9.54 16.04 1.79
N GLU A 135 10.33 15.24 2.52
CA GLU A 135 11.58 15.68 3.17
C GLU A 135 12.68 16.14 2.17
N ASP A 136 12.74 15.56 0.97
CA ASP A 136 13.79 15.87 -0.01
C ASP A 136 13.54 17.14 -0.84
N ARG A 137 12.30 17.67 -0.84
CA ARG A 137 11.97 18.92 -1.52
C ARG A 137 12.60 20.14 -0.83
N TYR A 138 12.72 20.10 0.50
CA TYR A 138 13.23 21.23 1.28
C TYR A 138 14.76 21.26 1.38
N LYS A 139 15.45 20.14 1.12
CA LYS A 139 16.91 20.10 1.12
C LYS A 139 17.53 20.65 -0.17
N ASN A 140 16.83 20.52 -1.31
CA ASN A 140 17.34 20.91 -2.62
C ASN A 140 16.85 22.29 -3.11
N GLN A 141 16.07 23.02 -2.31
CA GLN A 141 15.67 24.41 -2.60
C GLN A 141 16.60 25.46 -1.93
N SER A 142 17.62 25.02 -1.19
CA SER A 142 18.53 25.88 -0.42
C SER A 142 19.92 26.06 -1.07
N HIS A 143 20.06 25.76 -2.36
CA HIS A 143 21.32 25.90 -3.11
C HIS A 143 21.11 26.64 -4.42
#